data_AF-A0AAD4BFL2-F1
#
_entry.id   AF-A0AAD4BFL2-F1
#
_cell.length_a   1.000
_cell.length_b   1.000
_cell.length_c   1.000
_cell.angle_alpha   90.00
_cell.angle_beta   90.00
_cell.angle_gamma   90.00
#
_symmetry.space_group_name_H-M   'P 1'
#
loop_
_entity.id
_entity.type
_entity.pdbx_description
1 polymer ?
#
loop_
_entity_poly.entity_id
_entity_poly.type
_entity_poly.pdbx_seq_one_letter_code
_entity_poly.pdbx_strand_id
1 'polypeptide(L)'
;MSLKPVSTDYVSPSLDRITSLLKNLRTLNSSSAVLIARYPDVITCLRLRAPTQDVFVLFNPRVSSEDEQVASLTFCISLQEIAQRLCDVFPQFSTVKHSCSKNAPDTCLFPGPLITTMGRNPLLCPV
;
A
#
# COMPACT_ATOMS: atom_id res chain seq x y z
N MET A 1 -2.15 -21.17 6.21
CA MET A 1 -2.74 -19.85 6.55
C MET A 1 -2.83 -19.03 5.28
N SER A 2 -4.01 -18.50 4.94
CA SER A 2 -4.23 -17.72 3.70
C SER A 2 -4.82 -16.34 4.03
N LEU A 3 -4.46 -15.33 3.24
CA LEU A 3 -5.07 -14.00 3.29
C LEU A 3 -6.37 -14.02 2.49
N LYS A 4 -7.44 -13.42 3.03
CA LYS A 4 -8.70 -13.25 2.30
C LYS A 4 -8.91 -11.78 1.94
N PRO A 5 -9.35 -11.46 0.71
CA PRO A 5 -9.71 -10.10 0.35
C PRO A 5 -10.89 -9.62 1.22
N VAL A 6 -10.78 -8.40 1.72
CA VAL A 6 -11.76 -7.73 2.59
C VAL A 6 -12.39 -6.55 1.87
N SER A 7 -11.59 -5.76 1.16
CA SER A 7 -12.07 -4.62 0.38
C SER A 7 -11.17 -4.36 -0.83
N THR A 8 -11.74 -3.71 -1.85
CA THR A 8 -11.02 -3.25 -3.04
C THR A 8 -11.54 -1.89 -3.45
N ASP A 9 -10.66 -0.90 -3.55
CA ASP A 9 -10.98 0.47 -3.94
C ASP A 9 -10.13 0.89 -5.15
N TYR A 10 -10.72 1.64 -6.08
CA TYR A 10 -10.04 2.24 -7.24
C TYR A 10 -10.00 3.74 -7.06
N VAL A 11 -8.87 4.29 -6.63
CA VAL A 11 -8.80 5.69 -6.22
C VAL A 11 -7.48 6.32 -6.56
N SER A 12 -7.49 7.61 -6.90
CA SER A 12 -6.25 8.39 -7.00
C SER A 12 -5.53 8.37 -5.66
N PRO A 13 -4.23 8.14 -5.66
CA PRO A 13 -3.51 7.96 -4.43
C PRO A 13 -3.14 9.31 -3.84
N SER A 14 -3.25 9.44 -2.52
CA SER A 14 -2.81 10.61 -1.78
C SER A 14 -2.20 10.20 -0.45
N LEU A 15 -1.26 11.00 0.07
CA LEU A 15 -0.65 10.76 1.38
C LEU A 15 -1.71 10.59 2.48
N ASP A 16 -2.75 11.42 2.49
CA ASP A 16 -3.83 11.36 3.47
C ASP A 16 -4.60 10.03 3.41
N ARG A 17 -4.88 9.55 2.19
CA ARG A 17 -5.58 8.27 2.00
C ARG A 17 -4.70 7.10 2.43
N ILE A 18 -3.42 7.11 2.08
CA ILE A 18 -2.49 6.05 2.47
C ILE A 18 -2.30 6.03 3.98
N THR A 19 -2.17 7.20 4.60
CA THR A 19 -2.08 7.32 6.05
C THR A 19 -3.35 6.78 6.73
N SER A 20 -4.52 7.12 6.19
CA SER A 20 -5.80 6.61 6.69
C SER A 20 -5.92 5.10 6.51
N LEU A 21 -5.50 4.57 5.37
CA LEU A 21 -5.45 3.14 5.07
C LEU A 21 -4.53 2.39 6.04
N LEU A 22 -3.32 2.90 6.29
CA LEU A 22 -2.37 2.30 7.24
C LEU A 22 -2.92 2.34 8.68
N LYS A 23 -3.62 3.42 9.06
CA LYS A 23 -4.34 3.52 10.34
C LYS A 23 -5.45 2.47 10.42
N ASN A 24 -6.24 2.29 9.37
CA ASN A 24 -7.28 1.27 9.29
C ASN A 24 -6.71 -0.15 9.38
N LEU A 25 -5.57 -0.41 8.72
CA LEU A 25 -4.86 -1.69 8.87
C LEU A 25 -4.48 -1.92 10.33
N ARG A 26 -4.12 -0.88 11.09
CA ARG A 26 -3.77 -0.98 12.51
C ARG A 26 -4.97 -1.25 13.43
N THR A 27 -6.19 -0.89 13.02
CA THR A 27 -7.40 -1.18 13.81
C THR A 27 -7.89 -2.62 13.65
N LEU A 28 -7.42 -3.35 12.64
CA LEU A 28 -7.80 -4.75 12.44
C LEU A 28 -7.26 -5.64 13.56
N ASN A 29 -8.05 -6.61 14.01
CA ASN A 29 -7.63 -7.53 15.07
C ASN A 29 -6.74 -8.69 14.57
N SER A 30 -6.35 -8.68 13.31
CA SER A 30 -5.54 -9.71 12.69
C SER A 30 -4.37 -9.11 11.93
N SER A 31 -3.36 -9.92 11.62
CA SER A 31 -2.42 -9.57 10.55
C SER A 31 -3.19 -9.35 9.25
N SER A 32 -2.82 -8.31 8.53
CA SER A 32 -3.57 -7.80 7.38
C SER A 32 -2.61 -7.21 6.36
N ALA A 33 -2.91 -7.34 5.08
CA ALA A 33 -2.11 -6.74 4.02
C ALA A 33 -2.93 -5.71 3.26
N VAL A 34 -2.26 -4.75 2.66
CA VAL A 34 -2.80 -3.99 1.55
C VAL A 34 -1.91 -4.15 0.34
N LEU A 35 -2.54 -4.38 -0.81
CA LEU A 35 -1.88 -4.40 -2.10
C LEU A 35 -2.24 -3.10 -2.83
N ILE A 36 -1.21 -2.36 -3.21
CA ILE A 36 -1.32 -1.10 -3.96
C ILE A 36 -0.74 -1.39 -5.33
N ALA A 37 -1.59 -1.46 -6.35
CA ALA A 37 -1.18 -1.76 -7.72
C ALA A 37 -1.40 -0.54 -8.62
N ARG A 38 -0.36 -0.16 -9.36
CA ARG A 38 -0.39 0.82 -10.44
C ARG A 38 0.62 0.40 -11.49
N TYR A 39 0.16 -0.06 -12.65
CA TYR A 39 1.04 -0.53 -13.70
C TYR A 39 2.22 0.44 -13.99
N PRO A 40 3.47 -0.05 -14.07
CA PRO A 40 3.92 -1.45 -13.92
C PRO A 40 4.20 -1.87 -12.46
N ASP A 41 4.02 -0.97 -11.50
CA ASP A 41 4.39 -1.13 -10.10
C ASP A 41 3.31 -1.84 -9.28
N VAL A 42 3.70 -2.82 -8.47
CA VAL A 42 2.83 -3.43 -7.47
C VAL A 42 3.58 -3.46 -6.15
N ILE A 43 2.97 -2.95 -5.09
CA ILE A 43 3.53 -2.98 -3.75
C ILE A 43 2.57 -3.65 -2.80
N THR A 44 3.10 -4.46 -1.90
CA THR A 44 2.33 -5.01 -0.78
C THR A 44 2.86 -4.44 0.53
N CYS A 45 1.97 -3.89 1.35
CA CYS A 45 2.27 -3.52 2.72
C CYS A 45 1.52 -4.47 3.66
N LEU A 46 2.25 -5.29 4.41
CA LEU A 46 1.72 -6.26 5.36
C LEU A 46 1.90 -5.75 6.77
N ARG A 47 0.83 -5.68 7.57
CA ARG A 47 0.89 -5.57 9.02
C ARG A 47 0.92 -6.97 9.63
N LEU A 48 1.99 -7.29 10.32
CA LEU A 48 2.12 -8.44 11.18
C LEU A 48 1.74 -8.04 12.61
N ARG A 49 0.62 -8.59 13.11
CA ARG A 49 0.24 -8.39 14.51
C ARG A 49 1.17 -9.20 15.41
N ALA A 50 1.82 -8.54 16.36
CA ALA A 50 2.64 -9.21 17.37
C ALA A 50 2.26 -8.75 18.79
N PRO A 51 2.60 -9.52 19.84
CA PRO A 51 2.15 -9.23 21.22
C PRO A 51 2.66 -7.89 21.76
N THR A 52 3.89 -7.51 21.41
CA THR A 52 4.55 -6.28 21.89
C THR A 52 4.37 -5.11 20.92
N GLN A 53 4.62 -5.33 19.64
CA GLN A 53 4.58 -4.28 18.63
C GLN A 53 4.30 -4.84 17.26
N ASP A 54 3.34 -4.25 16.56
CA ASP A 54 3.08 -4.60 15.17
C ASP A 54 4.26 -4.23 14.28
N VAL A 55 4.56 -5.09 13.32
CA VAL A 55 5.59 -4.85 12.31
C VAL A 55 4.93 -4.68 10.96
N PHE A 56 5.27 -3.60 10.26
CA PHE A 56 4.88 -3.39 8.87
C PHE A 56 5.99 -3.91 7.96
N VAL A 57 5.62 -4.65 6.93
CA VAL A 57 6.53 -5.20 5.92
C VAL A 57 6.12 -4.64 4.57
N LEU A 58 7.01 -3.87 3.96
CA LEU A 58 6.86 -3.38 2.60
C LEU A 58 7.56 -4.33 1.65
N PHE A 59 6.80 -4.96 0.76
CA PHE A 59 7.32 -5.75 -0.34
C PHE A 59 7.13 -4.97 -1.64
N ASN A 60 8.26 -4.63 -2.27
CA ASN A 60 8.30 -3.88 -3.51
C ASN A 60 9.07 -4.68 -4.58
N PRO A 61 8.38 -5.51 -5.37
CA PRO A 61 8.92 -6.13 -6.57
C PRO A 61 9.14 -5.06 -7.64
N ARG A 62 10.40 -4.81 -7.98
CA ARG A 62 10.77 -3.97 -9.12
C ARG A 62 11.06 -4.86 -10.32
N VAL A 63 10.46 -4.51 -11.45
CA VAL A 63 10.83 -5.06 -12.75
C VAL A 63 11.98 -4.19 -13.27
N SER A 64 13.19 -4.74 -13.34
CA SER A 64 14.33 -4.07 -13.98
C SER A 64 14.24 -4.21 -15.50
N SER A 65 14.85 -3.29 -16.24
CA SER A 65 14.90 -3.29 -17.71
C SER A 65 15.69 -4.47 -18.31
N GLU A 66 16.36 -5.28 -17.49
CA GLU A 66 17.23 -6.39 -17.91
C GLU A 66 16.64 -7.78 -17.62
N ASP A 67 15.32 -7.92 -17.56
CA ASP A 67 14.61 -9.18 -17.20
C ASP A 67 14.94 -9.76 -15.81
N GLU A 68 15.76 -9.07 -15.00
CA GLU A 68 15.97 -9.43 -13.60
C GLU A 68 14.88 -8.85 -12.71
N GLN A 69 14.15 -9.74 -12.03
CA GLN A 69 13.22 -9.34 -10.97
C GLN A 69 14.01 -9.02 -9.70
N VAL A 70 14.07 -7.73 -9.36
CA VAL A 70 14.70 -7.28 -8.11
C VAL A 70 13.59 -6.96 -7.12
N ALA A 71 13.50 -7.72 -6.04
CA ALA A 71 12.55 -7.45 -4.96
C ALA A 71 13.25 -6.83 -3.76
N SER A 72 12.62 -5.82 -3.17
CA SER A 72 13.04 -5.26 -1.89
C SER A 72 12.00 -5.54 -0.82
N LEU A 73 12.48 -5.85 0.38
CA LEU A 73 11.66 -6.09 1.55
C LEU A 73 12.15 -5.19 2.68
N THR A 74 11.29 -4.30 3.15
CA THR A 74 11.61 -3.32 4.20
C THR A 74 10.71 -3.56 5.41
N PHE A 75 11.30 -3.60 6.60
CA PHE A 75 10.58 -3.70 7.86
C PHE A 75 10.48 -2.32 8.50
N CYS A 76 9.28 -1.93 8.90
CA CYS A 76 9.01 -0.68 9.59
C CYS A 76 8.20 -0.97 10.85
N ILE A 77 8.51 -0.28 11.94
CA ILE A 77 7.80 -0.47 13.22
C ILE A 77 6.85 0.67 13.55
N SER A 78 6.88 1.74 12.74
CA SER A 78 6.04 2.92 12.90
C SER A 78 5.23 3.22 11.64
N LEU A 79 4.04 3.79 11.84
CA LEU A 79 3.16 4.23 10.75
C LEU A 79 3.80 5.34 9.90
N GLN A 80 4.57 6.22 10.53
CA GLN A 80 5.21 7.34 9.85
C GLN A 80 6.33 6.86 8.92
N GLU A 81 7.14 5.91 9.39
CA GLU A 81 8.21 5.32 8.60
C GLU A 81 7.67 4.60 7.36
N ILE A 82 6.65 3.76 7.51
CA ILE A 82 6.05 3.05 6.37
C ILE A 82 5.34 4.01 5.40
N ALA A 83 4.68 5.06 5.89
CA ALA A 83 4.05 6.08 5.05
C ALA A 83 5.09 6.86 4.24
N GLN A 84 6.20 7.23 4.86
CA GLN A 84 7.32 7.89 4.19
C GLN A 84 7.91 6.98 3.10
N ARG A 85 8.19 5.71 3.42
CA ARG A 85 8.70 4.73 2.45
C ARG A 85 7.75 4.52 1.27
N LEU A 86 6.45 4.46 1.52
CA LEU A 86 5.45 4.38 0.46
C LEU A 86 5.49 5.61 -0.46
N CYS A 87 5.71 6.81 0.08
CA CYS A 87 5.89 8.02 -0.71
C CYS A 87 7.20 8.02 -1.50
N ASP A 88 8.28 7.48 -0.95
CA ASP A 88 9.56 7.36 -1.66
C ASP A 88 9.46 6.43 -2.87
N VAL A 89 8.69 5.33 -2.74
CA VAL A 89 8.47 4.40 -3.87
C VAL A 89 7.45 4.94 -4.87
N PHE A 90 6.48 5.72 -4.39
CA PHE A 90 5.46 6.35 -5.22
C PHE A 90 5.44 7.87 -5.00
N PRO A 91 6.33 8.62 -5.66
CA PRO A 91 6.44 10.08 -5.50
C PRO A 91 5.15 10.83 -5.79
N GLN A 92 4.24 10.26 -6.58
CA GLN A 92 2.91 10.82 -6.82
C GLN A 92 2.02 10.90 -5.57
N PHE A 93 2.36 10.21 -4.48
CA PHE A 93 1.62 10.30 -3.21
C PHE A 93 1.94 11.58 -2.45
N SER A 94 3.13 12.14 -2.68
CA SER A 94 3.66 13.27 -1.93
C SER A 94 3.33 14.62 -2.58
N THR A 95 2.13 14.79 -3.16
CA THR A 95 1.73 16.01 -3.89
C THR A 95 1.88 17.29 -3.05
N VAL A 96 3.08 17.83 -2.98
CA VAL A 96 3.33 19.24 -2.86
C VAL A 96 2.99 19.79 -4.24
N LYS A 97 1.83 20.46 -4.35
CA LYS A 97 1.48 21.21 -5.55
C LYS A 97 2.49 22.36 -5.70
N HIS A 98 3.60 22.13 -6.41
CA HIS A 98 4.22 23.23 -7.14
C HIS A 98 3.39 23.44 -8.39
N SER A 99 2.42 24.34 -8.29
CA SER A 99 1.69 24.85 -9.44
C SER A 99 2.68 25.52 -10.40
N CYS A 100 2.87 24.94 -11.58
CA CYS A 100 3.17 25.72 -12.78
C CYS A 100 2.39 25.12 -13.95
N SER A 101 1.39 25.88 -14.37
CA SER A 101 0.57 25.67 -15.56
C SER A 101 1.38 25.97 -16.82
N LYS A 102 1.24 25.14 -17.86
CA LYS A 102 0.67 25.55 -19.17
C LYS A 102 0.73 24.41 -20.21
N ASN A 103 -0.45 24.11 -20.78
CA ASN A 103 -0.73 23.59 -22.13
C ASN A 103 -0.38 22.12 -22.47
N ALA A 104 -1.40 21.25 -22.46
CA ALA A 104 -1.69 20.29 -23.55
C ALA A 104 -3.05 19.59 -23.30
N PRO A 105 -3.88 19.35 -24.34
CA PRO A 105 -5.20 18.75 -24.21
C PRO A 105 -5.20 17.21 -24.37
N ASP A 106 -6.24 16.64 -23.77
CA ASP A 106 -6.93 15.38 -24.06
C ASP A 106 -6.25 14.01 -23.91
N THR A 107 -6.96 13.18 -23.14
CA THR A 107 -7.00 11.70 -23.12
C THR A 107 -5.80 10.96 -22.55
N CYS A 108 -5.89 10.67 -21.25
CA CYS A 108 -5.29 9.48 -20.64
C CYS A 108 -6.21 8.99 -19.51
N LEU A 109 -7.25 8.24 -19.90
CA LEU A 109 -8.07 7.47 -18.97
C LEU A 109 -7.25 6.25 -18.52
N PHE A 110 -6.29 6.45 -17.61
CA PHE A 110 -5.62 5.33 -16.97
C PHE A 110 -6.49 4.82 -15.81
N PRO A 111 -6.64 3.48 -15.64
CA PRO A 111 -7.24 2.96 -14.42
C PRO A 111 -6.38 3.44 -13.24
N GLY A 112 -6.99 4.18 -12.32
CA GLY A 112 -6.32 4.63 -11.11
C GLY A 112 -5.81 3.44 -10.29
N PRO A 113 -4.92 3.69 -9.31
CA PRO A 113 -4.38 2.62 -8.50
C PRO A 113 -5.48 1.81 -7.81
N LEU A 114 -5.31 0.49 -7.85
CA LEU A 114 -6.13 -0.45 -7.11
C LEU A 114 -5.54 -0.60 -5.70
N ILE A 115 -6.36 -0.43 -4.67
CA ILE A 115 -6.02 -0.70 -3.28
C ILE A 115 -6.87 -1.89 -2.82
N THR A 116 -6.26 -3.03 -2.55
CA THR A 116 -6.95 -4.22 -2.03
C THR A 116 -6.48 -4.53 -0.61
N THR A 117 -7.39 -4.46 0.36
CA THR A 117 -7.12 -4.83 1.76
C THR A 117 -7.45 -6.30 1.97
N MET A 118 -6.58 -7.04 2.66
CA MET A 118 -6.75 -8.44 2.99
C MET A 118 -6.55 -8.68 4.49
N GLY A 119 -7.34 -9.58 5.08
CA GLY A 119 -7.28 -9.90 6.52
C GLY A 119 -7.36 -11.40 6.78
N ARG A 120 -6.99 -11.81 8.00
CA ARG A 120 -7.36 -13.14 8.52
C ARG A 120 -8.73 -13.06 9.16
N ASN A 121 -9.59 -14.02 8.86
CA ASN A 121 -10.83 -14.19 9.60
C ASN A 121 -10.52 -14.30 11.10
N PRO A 122 -11.17 -13.51 11.96
CA PRO A 122 -11.27 -13.87 13.36
C PRO A 122 -12.19 -15.10 13.41
N LEU A 123 -11.60 -16.28 13.64
CA LEU A 123 -12.38 -17.42 14.11
C LEU A 123 -12.89 -17.02 15.49
N LEU A 124 -14.19 -16.71 15.58
CA LEU A 124 -14.91 -16.74 16.83
C LEU A 124 -15.04 -18.21 17.26
N CYS A 125 -14.52 -18.50 18.44
CA CYS A 125 -14.61 -19.77 19.17
C CYS A 125 -16.06 -20.09 19.62
N PRO A 126 -16.35 -21.33 20.06
CA PRO A 126 -17.71 -21.87 20.17
C PRO A 126 -18.38 -21.50 21.49
N VAL A 127 -19.72 -21.61 21.52
CA VAL A 127 -20.55 -21.83 22.70
C VAL A 127 -21.51 -22.97 22.38
#